data_AF-A0A141RB27-F1
#
_entry.id   AF-A0A141RB27-F1
#
_cell.length_a   1.000
_cell.length_b   1.000
_cell.length_c   1.000
_cell.angle_alpha   90.00
_cell.angle_beta   90.00
_cell.angle_gamma   90.00
#
_symmetry.space_group_name_H-M   'P 1'
#
loop_
_entity.id
_entity.type
_entity.pdbx_description
1 polymer ?
#
loop_
_entity_poly.entity_id
_entity_poly.type
_entity_poly.pdbx_seq_one_letter_code
_entity_poly.pdbx_strand_id
1 'polypeptide(L)'
;LHNEKDLTKPAVLEILTPTDVRLTISEGRYHQVKRMFAAVGNHVVGLHRERIGAIELDPDLAPGEYRPLTEEEIASVGLPSR
;
A
#
# COMPACT_ATOMS: atom_id res chain seq x y z
N LEU A 1 -17.00 -4.54 -14.62
CA LEU A 1 -15.85 -3.83 -14.00
C LEU A 1 -16.38 -2.52 -13.43
N HIS A 2 -16.18 -2.26 -12.14
CA HIS A 2 -16.72 -1.06 -11.51
C HIS A 2 -16.20 0.19 -12.25
N ASN A 3 -17.16 0.95 -12.78
CA ASN A 3 -17.00 2.06 -13.70
C ASN A 3 -16.50 3.30 -12.93
N GLU A 4 -15.38 3.17 -12.21
CA GLU A 4 -14.76 4.29 -11.51
C GLU A 4 -14.26 5.29 -12.56
N LYS A 5 -14.97 6.40 -12.66
CA LYS A 5 -14.73 7.46 -13.65
C LYS A 5 -13.60 8.40 -13.23
N ASP A 6 -13.31 8.44 -11.94
CA ASP A 6 -12.40 9.43 -11.37
C ASP A 6 -10.96 8.94 -11.41
N LEU A 7 -10.05 9.86 -11.72
CA LEU A 7 -8.62 9.64 -11.61
C LEU A 7 -8.26 9.23 -10.17
N THR A 8 -7.21 8.43 -10.04
CA THR A 8 -6.61 8.17 -8.73
C THR A 8 -6.03 9.46 -8.17
N LYS A 9 -6.01 9.59 -6.85
CA LYS A 9 -5.19 10.62 -6.20
C LYS A 9 -3.72 10.44 -6.62
N PRO A 10 -2.90 11.51 -6.55
CA PRO A 10 -1.47 11.40 -6.79
C PRO A 10 -0.84 10.29 -5.95
N ALA A 11 0.01 9.51 -6.58
CA ALA A 11 0.77 8.42 -5.98
C ALA A 11 2.26 8.67 -6.23
N VAL A 12 3.09 8.20 -5.30
CA VAL A 12 4.56 8.27 -5.43
C VAL A 12 5.06 6.90 -5.81
N LEU A 13 5.83 6.81 -6.89
CA LEU A 13 6.42 5.58 -7.40
C LEU A 13 7.95 5.72 -7.38
N GLU A 14 8.61 4.76 -6.77
CA GLU A 14 10.07 4.61 -6.76
C GLU A 14 10.44 3.30 -7.46
N ILE A 15 11.38 3.36 -8.41
CA ILE A 15 11.85 2.19 -9.16
C ILE A 15 12.99 1.55 -8.38
N LEU A 16 12.83 0.30 -7.94
CA LEU A 16 13.86 -0.45 -7.22
C LEU A 16 14.66 -1.32 -8.18
N THR A 17 13.96 -2.00 -9.09
CA THR A 17 14.51 -2.82 -10.16
C THR A 17 13.67 -2.58 -11.43
N PRO A 18 14.05 -3.13 -12.60
CA PRO A 18 13.23 -3.03 -13.81
C PRO A 18 11.81 -3.62 -13.67
N THR A 19 11.58 -4.52 -12.70
CA THR A 19 10.30 -5.21 -12.50
C THR A 19 9.67 -4.99 -11.13
N ASP A 20 10.40 -4.40 -10.18
CA ASP A 20 9.91 -4.11 -8.84
C ASP A 20 9.94 -2.61 -8.56
N VAL A 21 8.81 -2.12 -8.07
CA VAL A 21 8.64 -0.71 -7.71
C VAL A 21 7.98 -0.60 -6.35
N ARG A 22 8.34 0.43 -5.60
CA ARG A 22 7.64 0.82 -4.38
C ARG A 22 6.61 1.87 -4.72
N LEU A 23 5.34 1.59 -4.42
CA LEU A 23 4.21 2.46 -4.70
C LEU A 23 3.55 2.91 -3.40
N THR A 24 3.53 4.22 -3.16
CA THR A 24 2.80 4.84 -2.04
C THR A 24 1.52 5.50 -2.54
N ILE A 25 0.38 5.09 -1.98
CA ILE A 25 -0.95 5.65 -2.27
C ILE A 25 -1.62 6.15 -0.98
N SER A 26 -2.50 7.14 -1.11
CA SER A 26 -3.25 7.76 0.00
C SER A 26 -4.77 7.51 -0.08
N GLU A 27 -5.18 6.52 -0.87
CA GLU A 27 -6.54 6.01 -0.99
C GLU A 27 -6.48 4.47 -1.17
N GLY A 28 -7.63 3.79 -1.05
CA GLY A 28 -7.71 2.33 -1.09
C GLY A 28 -8.93 1.84 -1.86
N ARG A 29 -9.00 2.11 -3.17
CA ARG A 29 -10.09 1.64 -4.04
C ARG A 29 -9.98 0.16 -4.35
N TYR A 30 -11.07 -0.44 -4.85
CA TYR A 30 -11.11 -1.86 -5.18
C TYR A 30 -10.06 -2.23 -6.25
N HIS A 31 -9.15 -3.14 -5.89
CA HIS A 31 -8.01 -3.58 -6.71
C HIS A 31 -7.19 -2.41 -7.29
N GLN A 32 -7.11 -1.28 -6.57
CA GLN A 32 -6.53 -0.04 -7.09
C GLN A 32 -5.15 -0.22 -7.73
N VAL A 33 -4.18 -0.79 -7.00
CA VAL A 33 -2.82 -0.99 -7.53
C VAL A 33 -2.83 -1.84 -8.80
N LYS A 34 -3.52 -2.98 -8.79
CA LYS A 34 -3.64 -3.86 -9.97
C LYS A 34 -4.24 -3.11 -11.17
N ARG A 35 -5.24 -2.27 -10.94
CA ARG A 35 -5.89 -1.47 -11.98
C ARG A 35 -5.04 -0.30 -12.47
N MET A 36 -4.24 0.33 -11.59
CA MET A 36 -3.30 1.38 -11.99
C MET A 36 -2.26 0.84 -12.98
N PHE A 37 -1.64 -0.30 -12.67
CA PHE A 37 -0.68 -0.93 -13.60
C PHE A 37 -1.37 -1.42 -14.89
N ALA A 38 -2.57 -2.00 -14.80
CA ALA A 38 -3.32 -2.40 -15.99
C ALA A 38 -3.66 -1.21 -16.91
N ALA A 39 -3.99 -0.04 -16.33
CA ALA A 39 -4.31 1.16 -17.08
C ALA A 39 -3.11 1.72 -17.87
N VAL A 40 -1.88 1.43 -17.45
CA VAL A 40 -0.63 1.79 -18.16
C VAL A 40 -0.06 0.63 -18.99
N GLY A 41 -0.86 -0.42 -19.23
CA GLY A 41 -0.46 -1.55 -20.08
C GLY A 41 0.51 -2.54 -19.43
N ASN A 42 0.54 -2.61 -18.09
CA ASN A 42 1.39 -3.51 -17.33
C ASN A 42 0.58 -4.50 -16.48
N HIS A 43 1.22 -5.53 -15.90
CA HIS A 43 0.58 -6.57 -15.12
C HIS A 43 1.28 -6.78 -13.77
N VAL A 44 0.50 -6.76 -12.68
CA VAL A 44 1.00 -7.01 -11.33
C VAL A 44 1.09 -8.51 -11.07
N VAL A 45 2.30 -9.05 -11.03
CA VAL A 45 2.58 -10.46 -10.72
C VAL A 45 2.70 -10.72 -9.21
N GLY A 46 3.11 -9.72 -8.44
CA GLY A 46 3.23 -9.77 -6.99
C GLY A 46 2.77 -8.44 -6.38
N LEU A 47 2.06 -8.50 -5.27
CA LEU A 47 1.63 -7.31 -4.53
C LEU A 47 1.83 -7.56 -3.05
N HIS A 48 2.84 -6.90 -2.49
CA HIS A 48 3.18 -6.95 -1.09
C HIS A 48 2.98 -5.56 -0.47
N ARG A 49 2.43 -5.50 0.75
CA ARG A 49 2.23 -4.25 1.48
C ARG A 49 3.18 -4.23 2.67
N GLU A 50 4.18 -3.35 2.58
CA GLU A 50 5.24 -3.22 3.58
C GLU A 50 4.94 -2.16 4.67
N ARG A 51 4.00 -1.23 4.44
CA ARG A 51 3.71 -0.13 5.39
C ARG A 51 2.27 0.35 5.35
N ILE A 52 1.73 0.76 6.50
CA ILE A 52 0.48 1.53 6.64
C ILE A 52 0.74 2.71 7.56
N GLY A 53 0.60 3.95 7.03
CA GLY A 53 0.92 5.14 7.81
C GLY A 53 2.36 5.10 8.31
N ALA A 54 2.55 5.20 9.62
CA ALA A 54 3.85 5.11 10.27
C ALA A 54 4.25 3.68 10.70
N ILE A 55 3.39 2.67 10.49
CA ILE A 55 3.64 1.29 10.90
C ILE A 55 4.21 0.50 9.72
N GLU A 56 5.46 0.05 9.87
CA GLU A 56 6.16 -0.82 8.92
C GLU A 56 6.00 -2.29 9.30
N LEU A 57 5.93 -3.17 8.29
CA LEU A 57 5.91 -4.60 8.50
C LEU A 57 7.26 -5.04 9.07
N ASP A 58 7.21 -5.74 10.19
CA ASP A 58 8.38 -6.31 10.86
C ASP A 58 9.09 -7.32 9.94
N PRO A 59 10.39 -7.13 9.61
CA PRO A 59 11.11 -7.98 8.69
C PRO A 59 11.31 -9.41 9.20
N ASP A 60 11.20 -9.63 10.51
CA ASP A 60 11.37 -10.96 11.13
C ASP A 60 10.04 -11.75 11.20
N LEU A 61 8.92 -11.14 10.83
CA LEU A 61 7.59 -11.75 10.88
C LEU A 61 7.30 -12.59 9.63
N ALA A 62 7.09 -13.89 9.79
CA ALA A 62 6.82 -14.77 8.67
C ALA A 62 5.38 -14.63 8.13
N PRO A 63 5.11 -14.98 6.86
CA PRO A 63 3.75 -14.97 6.31
C PRO A 63 2.78 -15.82 7.15
N GLY A 64 1.72 -15.18 7.65
CA GLY A 64 0.70 -15.81 8.50
C GLY A 64 0.88 -15.57 9.99
N GLU A 65 2.04 -15.03 10.40
CA GLU A 65 2.28 -14.64 11.79
C GLU A 65 1.71 -13.24 12.09
N TYR A 66 1.57 -12.93 13.37
CA TYR A 66 1.17 -11.63 13.86
C TYR A 66 1.90 -11.31 15.17
N ARG A 67 2.06 -10.01 15.46
CA ARG A 67 2.50 -9.52 16.76
C ARG A 67 1.57 -8.40 17.23
N PRO A 68 1.46 -8.15 18.54
CA PRO A 68 0.84 -6.93 19.02
C PRO A 68 1.63 -5.70 18.53
N LEU A 69 0.92 -4.59 18.34
CA LEU A 69 1.55 -3.29 18.09
C LEU A 69 2.22 -2.76 19.37
N THR A 70 3.29 -1.98 19.20
CA THR A 70 3.89 -1.22 20.30
C THR A 70 3.02 -0.03 20.69
N GLU A 71 3.25 0.54 21.87
CA GLU A 71 2.55 1.75 22.31
C GLU A 71 2.75 2.93 21.33
N GLU A 72 3.94 3.04 20.75
CA GLU A 72 4.27 4.07 19.74
C GLU A 72 3.50 3.85 18.43
N GLU A 73 3.42 2.60 17.95
CA GLU A 73 2.65 2.25 16.75
C GLU A 73 1.15 2.53 16.96
N ILE A 74 0.61 2.20 18.13
CA ILE A 74 -0.79 2.50 18.52
C ILE A 74 -1.02 4.02 18.54
N ALA A 75 -0.10 4.78 19.14
CA ALA A 75 -0.21 6.24 19.19
C ALA A 75 -0.16 6.87 17.78
N SER A 76 0.55 6.25 16.84
CA SER A 76 0.70 6.77 15.46
C SER A 76 -0.57 6.69 14.60
N VAL A 77 -1.53 5.84 14.97
CA VAL A 77 -2.80 5.62 14.24
C VAL A 77 -4.01 6.25 14.94
N GLY A 78 -3.80 6.87 16.10
CA GLY A 78 -4.85 7.52 16.88
C GLY A 78 -5.62 8.56 16.07
N LEU A 79 -6.94 8.59 16.26
CA LEU A 79 -7.88 9.51 15.60
C LEU A 79 -7.36 10.96 15.69
N PRO A 80 -7.49 11.79 14.64
CA PRO A 80 -7.27 13.22 14.78
C PRO A 80 -8.15 13.71 15.94
N SER A 81 -7.59 14.55 16.82
CA SER A 81 -8.39 15.38 17.70
C SER A 81 -9.47 16.04 16.84
N ARG A 82 -10.73 15.72 17.12
CA ARG A 82 -11.87 16.38 16.47
C ARG A 82 -11.81 17.88 16.70
#